data_AF-A0A2S9GRS8-F1
#
_entry.id   AF-A0A2S9GRS8-F1
#
_cell.length_a   1.000
_cell.length_b   1.000
_cell.length_c   1.000
_cell.angle_alpha   90.00
_cell.angle_beta   90.00
_cell.angle_gamma   90.00
#
_symmetry.space_group_name_H-M   'P 1'
#
loop_
_entity.id
_entity.type
_entity.pdbx_description
1 polymer ?
#
loop_
_entity_poly.entity_id
_entity_poly.type
_entity_poly.pdbx_seq_one_letter_code
_entity_poly.pdbx_strand_id
1 'polypeptide(L)' 'MTTLGLIGLGRIGAFHAETLTNLPEVSRLVITDERP' A
#
# COMPACT_ATOMS: atom_id res chain seq x y z
N MET A 1 13.93 -7.95 0.69
CA MET A 1 13.52 -6.56 0.46
C MET A 1 12.48 -6.55 -0.65
N THR A 2 11.21 -6.50 -0.28
CA THR A 2 10.10 -6.57 -1.24
C THR A 2 9.56 -5.17 -1.51
N THR A 3 9.24 -4.89 -2.77
CA THR A 3 8.51 -3.68 -3.19
C THR A 3 7.13 -4.10 -3.65
N LEU A 4 6.09 -3.41 -3.15
CA LEU A 4 4.70 -3.69 -3.50
C LEU A 4 4.04 -2.45 -4.09
N GLY A 5 3.20 -2.68 -5.11
CA GLY A 5 2.30 -1.67 -5.66
C GLY A 5 0.90 -1.83 -5.08
N LEU A 6 0.26 -0.72 -4.68
CA LEU A 6 -1.14 -0.66 -4.26
C LEU A 6 -1.89 0.36 -5.13
N ILE A 7 -2.93 -0.11 -5.82
CA ILE A 7 -3.78 0.71 -6.69
C ILE A 7 -5.13 0.93 -6.01
N GLY A 8 -5.46 2.18 -5.75
CA GLY A 8 -6.68 2.64 -5.07
C GLY A 8 -6.57 2.67 -3.54
N LEU A 9 -6.91 3.81 -2.93
CA LEU A 9 -7.03 4.02 -1.49
C LEU A 9 -8.48 4.24 -1.06
N GLY A 10 -9.41 3.53 -1.69
CA GLY A 10 -10.75 3.36 -1.12
C GLY A 10 -10.68 2.70 0.27
N ARG A 11 -11.82 2.43 0.90
CA ARG A 11 -11.87 1.84 2.27
C ARG A 11 -10.98 0.60 2.45
N ILE A 12 -10.97 -0.30 1.46
CA ILE A 12 -10.18 -1.54 1.48
C ILE A 12 -8.69 -1.27 1.24
N GLY A 13 -8.37 -0.40 0.28
CA GLY A 13 -6.99 -0.03 -0.04
C GLY A 13 -6.29 0.62 1.16
N ALA A 14 -6.97 1.53 1.86
CA ALA A 14 -6.45 2.17 3.05
C ALA A 14 -6.13 1.16 4.18
N PHE A 15 -7.03 0.22 4.45
CA PHE A 15 -6.81 -0.86 5.42
C PHE A 15 -5.59 -1.73 5.07
N HIS A 16 -5.45 -2.10 3.79
CA HIS A 16 -4.29 -2.88 3.36
C HIS A 16 -3.00 -2.06 3.36
N ALA A 17 -3.03 -0.78 3.03
CA ALA A 17 -1.85 0.09 3.12
C ALA A 17 -1.28 0.12 4.55
N GLU A 18 -2.14 0.25 5.56
CA GLU A 18 -1.76 0.20 6.97
C GLU A 18 -1.14 -1.16 7.33
N THR A 19 -1.80 -2.25 6.92
CA THR A 19 -1.29 -3.61 7.18
C THR A 19 0.08 -3.83 6.54
N LEU A 20 0.22 -3.50 5.25
CA LEU A 20 1.43 -3.73 4.45
C LEU A 20 2.62 -2.88 4.90
N THR A 21 2.38 -1.66 5.37
CA THR A 21 3.44 -0.74 5.86
C THR A 21 4.08 -1.24 7.15
N ASN A 22 3.39 -2.10 7.91
CA ASN A 22 3.90 -2.67 9.16
C ASN A 22 4.63 -4.00 8.98
N LEU A 23 4.71 -4.55 7.75
CA LEU A 23 5.41 -5.80 7.50
C LEU A 23 6.91 -5.57 7.32
N PRO A 24 7.78 -6.21 8.12
CA PRO A 24 9.23 -5.97 8.07
C PRO A 24 9.87 -6.38 6.73
N GLU A 25 9.25 -7.26 5.95
CA GLU A 25 9.72 -7.68 4.63
C GLU A 25 9.44 -6.64 3.53
N VAL A 26 8.46 -5.75 3.76
CA VAL A 26 8.03 -4.71 2.81
C VAL A 26 8.91 -3.48 3.00
N SER A 27 9.93 -3.38 2.15
CA SER A 27 10.86 -2.24 2.17
C SER A 27 10.31 -0.99 1.48
N ARG A 28 9.30 -1.13 0.61
CA ARG A 28 8.70 0.00 -0.12
C ARG A 28 7.27 -0.34 -0.56
N LEU A 29 6.34 0.56 -0.24
CA LEU A 29 4.97 0.54 -0.74
C LEU A 29 4.78 1.72 -1.71
N VAL A 30 4.49 1.41 -2.98
CA VAL A 30 4.20 2.41 -4.01
C VAL A 30 2.70 2.47 -4.20
N ILE A 31 2.12 3.65 -4.06
CA ILE A 31 0.68 3.85 -4.10
C ILE A 31 0.32 4.71 -5.32
N THR A 32 -0.76 4.34 -5.99
CA THR A 32 -1.45 5.18 -6.97
C THR A 32 -2.95 5.12 -6.69
N ASP A 33 -3.64 6.25 -6.74
CA ASP A 33 -5.10 6.34 -6.62
C ASP A 33 -5.61 7.18 -7.79
N GLU A 34 -6.85 6.93 -8.22
CA GLU A 34 -7.53 7.70 -9.26
C GLU A 34 -8.00 9.07 -8.75
N ARG A 35 -8.11 9.24 -7.43
CA ARG A 35 -8.47 10.52 -6.81
C ARG A 35 -7.25 11.45 -6.74
N PRO A 36 -7.38 12.73 -7.13
CA PRO A 36 -6.28 13.71 -7.07
C PRO A 36 -5.76 13.95 -5.64
#